data_AF-A0A3C2BSJ8-F1
#
_entry.id   AF-A0A3C2BSJ8-F1
#
_cell.length_a   1.000
_cell.length_b   1.000
_cell.length_c   1.000
_cell.angle_alpha   90.00
_cell.angle_beta   90.00
_cell.angle_gamma   90.00
#
_symmetry.space_group_name_H-M   'P 1'
#
loop_
_entity.id
_entity.type
_entity.pdbx_description
1 polymer ?
#
loop_
_entity_poly.entity_id
_entity_poly.type
_entity_poly.pdbx_seq_one_letter_code
_entity_poly.pdbx_strand_id
1 'polypeptide(L)'
;MSQQQAVAKPRRDVEALLLLVALGIGIGASAMVSLDRNEALGSGFWFQAGTLTILAAGFHVVLRLRASYADPVILPIVVALNGLGIAMIQSLDAATGTDAGANQLKWTAVSVLIAAAVLWFLKDHRVLRRYTFISLAVSAVLLILPLVPGVSAGDINGASVWIRLGPLQFQPGEIVKITLGIFFAGYLSTHRDLILLAGRKVGP
;
A
#
# COMPACT_ATOMS: atom_id res chain seq x y z
N MET A 1 2.74 0.99 -44.43
CA MET A 1 2.77 -0.04 -43.37
C MET A 1 1.82 0.42 -42.26
N SER A 2 0.60 -0.11 -42.26
CA SER A 2 -0.40 0.18 -41.23
C SER A 2 0.08 -0.41 -39.90
N GLN A 3 0.50 0.43 -38.96
CA GLN A 3 0.69 -0.01 -37.58
C GLN A 3 -0.67 -0.47 -37.06
N GLN A 4 -0.88 -1.79 -36.98
CA GLN A 4 -2.00 -2.36 -36.25
C GLN A 4 -1.83 -1.92 -34.80
N GLN A 5 -2.63 -0.94 -34.38
CA GLN A 5 -2.78 -0.60 -32.96
C GLN A 5 -3.24 -1.87 -32.25
N ALA A 6 -2.33 -2.52 -31.51
CA ALA A 6 -2.69 -3.64 -30.67
C ALA A 6 -3.73 -3.14 -29.66
N VAL A 7 -4.99 -3.55 -29.83
CA VAL A 7 -6.06 -3.25 -28.88
C VAL A 7 -5.60 -3.77 -27.51
N ALA A 8 -5.38 -2.86 -26.55
CA ALA A 8 -4.97 -3.24 -25.21
C ALA A 8 -6.03 -4.20 -24.65
N LYS A 9 -5.64 -5.45 -24.37
CA LYS A 9 -6.55 -6.45 -23.79
C LYS A 9 -6.37 -6.46 -22.26
N PRO A 10 -7.46 -6.47 -21.48
CA PRO A 10 -7.36 -6.60 -20.03
C PRO A 10 -6.74 -7.97 -19.69
N ARG A 11 -5.63 -7.97 -18.95
CA ARG A 11 -4.88 -9.20 -18.58
C ARG A 11 -5.29 -9.74 -17.21
N ARG A 12 -6.57 -9.57 -16.83
CA ARG A 12 -7.08 -9.90 -15.49
C ARG A 12 -7.03 -11.41 -15.20
N ASP A 13 -7.16 -12.26 -16.22
CA ASP A 13 -7.06 -13.72 -16.02
C ASP A 13 -5.62 -14.15 -15.69
N VAL A 14 -4.63 -13.44 -16.23
CA VAL A 14 -3.21 -13.63 -15.84
C VAL A 14 -2.99 -13.18 -14.41
N GLU A 15 -3.57 -12.03 -14.01
CA GLU A 15 -3.54 -11.60 -12.61
C GLU A 15 -4.15 -12.66 -11.69
N ALA A 16 -5.31 -13.22 -12.04
CA ALA A 16 -5.96 -14.26 -11.23
C ALA A 16 -5.08 -15.50 -11.07
N LEU A 17 -4.43 -15.96 -12.14
CA LEU A 17 -3.48 -17.07 -12.09
C LEU A 17 -2.29 -16.77 -11.18
N LEU A 18 -1.66 -15.61 -11.36
CA LEU A 18 -0.53 -15.17 -10.53
C LEU A 18 -0.94 -14.97 -9.07
N LEU A 19 -2.19 -14.56 -8.82
CA LEU A 19 -2.74 -14.38 -7.49
C LEU A 19 -2.87 -15.71 -6.75
N LEU A 20 -3.28 -16.78 -7.44
CA LEU A 20 -3.29 -18.13 -6.87
C LEU A 20 -1.88 -18.58 -6.47
N VAL A 21 -0.88 -18.31 -7.30
CA VAL A 21 0.52 -18.60 -6.99
C VAL A 21 0.99 -17.79 -5.77
N ALA A 22 0.69 -16.49 -5.74
CA ALA A 22 1.04 -15.61 -4.63
C ALA A 22 0.41 -16.04 -3.30
N LEU A 23 -0.89 -16.41 -3.32
CA LEU A 23 -1.58 -16.96 -2.15
C LEU A 23 -0.98 -18.29 -1.72
N GLY A 24 -0.63 -19.17 -2.66
CA GLY A 24 0.07 -20.42 -2.37
C GLY A 24 1.40 -20.19 -1.66
N ILE A 25 2.19 -19.20 -2.08
CA ILE A 25 3.45 -18.81 -1.43
C ILE A 25 3.19 -18.31 0.00
N GLY A 26 2.27 -17.35 0.18
CA GLY A 26 2.00 -16.78 1.50
C GLY A 26 1.41 -17.78 2.49
N ILE A 27 0.38 -18.53 2.08
CA ILE A 27 -0.26 -19.56 2.91
C ILE A 27 0.71 -20.71 3.18
N GLY A 28 1.49 -21.12 2.17
CA GLY A 28 2.52 -22.14 2.31
C GLY A 28 3.60 -21.74 3.31
N ALA A 29 4.06 -20.48 3.27
CA ALA A 29 5.04 -19.98 4.23
C ALA A 29 4.50 -20.00 5.67
N SER A 30 3.26 -19.55 5.89
CA SER A 30 2.62 -19.66 7.21
C SER A 30 2.43 -21.11 7.66
N ALA A 31 2.11 -22.02 6.73
CA ALA A 31 2.00 -23.44 7.03
C ALA A 31 3.36 -24.02 7.47
N MET A 32 4.45 -23.65 6.78
CA MET A 32 5.80 -24.06 7.18
C MET A 32 6.15 -23.59 8.58
N VAL A 33 5.80 -22.36 8.95
CA VAL A 33 6.02 -21.83 10.31
C VAL A 33 5.26 -22.64 11.36
N SER A 34 4.00 -23.00 11.11
CA SER A 34 3.22 -23.85 12.02
C SER A 34 3.79 -25.27 12.12
N LEU A 35 4.23 -25.84 10.99
CA LEU A 35 4.81 -27.18 10.93
C LEU A 35 6.17 -27.26 11.64
N ASP A 36 7.03 -26.24 11.47
CA ASP A 36 8.32 -26.13 12.16
C ASP A 36 8.15 -26.11 13.70
N ARG A 37 7.04 -25.52 14.15
CA ARG A 37 6.65 -25.48 15.57
C ARG A 37 5.94 -26.75 16.06
N ASN A 38 5.79 -27.76 15.21
CA ASN A 38 5.03 -28.98 15.48
C ASN A 38 3.57 -28.70 15.93
N GLU A 39 2.99 -27.59 15.42
CA GLU A 39 1.62 -27.17 15.67
C GLU A 39 0.70 -27.67 14.54
N ALA A 40 -0.50 -28.12 14.91
CA ALA A 40 -1.51 -28.43 13.92
C ALA A 40 -1.99 -27.16 13.20
N LEU A 41 -2.40 -27.31 11.93
CA LEU A 41 -3.05 -26.25 11.15
C LEU A 41 -4.46 -25.99 11.71
N GLY A 42 -4.51 -25.26 12.81
CA GLY A 42 -5.71 -24.97 13.58
C GLY A 42 -6.54 -23.81 13.00
N SER A 43 -7.54 -23.38 13.77
CA SER A 43 -8.47 -22.32 13.38
C SER A 43 -7.78 -21.00 13.04
N GLY A 44 -6.72 -20.61 13.76
CA GLY A 44 -5.98 -19.38 13.50
C GLY A 44 -5.33 -19.35 12.12
N PHE A 45 -4.70 -20.48 11.72
CA PHE A 45 -4.12 -20.63 10.38
C PHE A 45 -5.17 -20.50 9.28
N TRP A 46 -6.29 -21.21 9.40
CA TRP A 46 -7.37 -21.17 8.42
C TRP A 46 -8.07 -19.82 8.36
N PHE A 47 -8.23 -19.15 9.51
CA PHE A 47 -8.78 -17.80 9.57
C PHE A 47 -7.88 -16.79 8.83
N GLN A 48 -6.57 -16.87 9.03
CA GLN A 48 -5.61 -16.04 8.30
C GLN A 48 -5.62 -16.33 6.80
N ALA A 49 -5.50 -17.60 6.40
CA ALA A 49 -5.50 -18.02 5.01
C ALA A 49 -6.79 -17.59 4.30
N GLY A 50 -7.94 -17.79 4.95
CA GLY A 50 -9.23 -17.35 4.46
C GLY A 50 -9.33 -15.84 4.32
N THR A 51 -8.90 -15.08 5.34
CA THR A 51 -8.90 -13.62 5.33
C THR A 51 -8.05 -13.07 4.18
N LEU A 52 -6.80 -13.55 4.04
CA LEU A 52 -5.92 -13.12 2.96
C LEU A 52 -6.50 -13.44 1.58
N THR A 53 -7.07 -14.63 1.42
CA THR A 53 -7.72 -15.06 0.16
C THR A 53 -8.92 -14.19 -0.18
N ILE A 54 -9.81 -13.93 0.78
CA ILE A 54 -11.01 -13.10 0.58
C ILE A 54 -10.62 -11.67 0.23
N LEU A 55 -9.65 -11.08 0.94
CA LEU A 55 -9.16 -9.73 0.66
C LEU A 55 -8.52 -9.63 -0.72
N ALA A 56 -7.66 -10.58 -1.08
CA ALA A 56 -7.00 -10.63 -2.38
C ALA A 56 -8.02 -10.78 -3.53
N ALA A 57 -8.96 -11.72 -3.40
CA ALA A 57 -10.02 -11.94 -4.37
C ALA A 57 -10.96 -10.73 -4.48
N GLY A 58 -11.35 -10.13 -3.34
CA GLY A 58 -12.17 -8.93 -3.30
C GLY A 58 -11.50 -7.75 -4.01
N PHE A 59 -10.22 -7.52 -3.74
CA PHE A 59 -9.46 -6.46 -4.40
C PHE A 59 -9.25 -6.73 -5.90
N HIS A 60 -9.03 -8.00 -6.28
CA HIS A 60 -8.99 -8.40 -7.69
C HIS A 60 -10.32 -8.07 -8.41
N VAL A 61 -11.46 -8.30 -7.78
CA VAL A 61 -12.78 -7.90 -8.31
C VAL A 61 -12.87 -6.38 -8.46
N VAL A 62 -12.43 -5.62 -7.47
CA VAL A 62 -12.39 -4.14 -7.56
C VAL A 62 -11.54 -3.68 -8.75
N LEU A 63 -10.36 -4.26 -8.95
CA LEU A 63 -9.52 -3.97 -10.12
C LEU A 63 -10.21 -4.36 -11.43
N ARG A 64 -10.88 -5.51 -11.48
CA ARG A 64 -11.61 -5.96 -12.67
C ARG A 64 -12.71 -4.97 -13.08
N LEU A 65 -13.37 -4.36 -12.10
CA LEU A 65 -14.46 -3.40 -12.33
C LEU A 65 -13.98 -1.96 -12.58
N ARG A 66 -12.94 -1.50 -11.88
CA ARG A 66 -12.51 -0.09 -11.89
C ARG A 66 -11.25 0.18 -12.69
N ALA A 67 -10.39 -0.82 -12.84
CA ALA A 67 -9.05 -0.69 -13.41
C ALA A 67 -8.69 -1.91 -14.28
N SER A 68 -9.57 -2.28 -15.22
CA SER A 68 -9.42 -3.48 -16.06
C SER A 68 -8.11 -3.51 -16.87
N TYR A 69 -7.57 -2.32 -17.18
CA TYR A 69 -6.31 -2.11 -17.89
C TYR A 69 -5.10 -1.86 -16.98
N ALA A 70 -5.22 -2.04 -15.66
CA ALA A 70 -4.08 -1.96 -14.75
C ALA A 70 -3.01 -3.00 -15.12
N ASP A 71 -1.83 -2.89 -14.52
CA ASP A 71 -0.81 -3.94 -14.58
C ASP A 71 -1.31 -5.19 -13.83
N PRO A 72 -1.28 -6.40 -14.42
CA PRO A 72 -1.73 -7.63 -13.75
C PRO A 72 -0.75 -8.20 -12.71
N VAL A 73 0.46 -7.66 -12.59
CA VAL A 73 1.54 -8.24 -11.77
C VAL A 73 1.61 -7.61 -10.37
N ILE A 74 1.17 -6.35 -10.22
CA ILE A 74 1.32 -5.60 -8.96
C ILE A 74 0.57 -6.27 -7.79
N LEU A 75 -0.71 -6.62 -7.97
CA LEU A 75 -1.49 -7.22 -6.89
C LEU A 75 -0.89 -8.57 -6.43
N PRO A 76 -0.58 -9.53 -7.32
CA PRO A 76 0.09 -10.77 -6.93
C PRO A 76 1.40 -10.55 -6.17
N ILE A 77 2.27 -9.64 -6.62
CA ILE A 77 3.53 -9.35 -5.90
C ILE A 77 3.24 -8.85 -4.48
N VAL A 78 2.31 -7.90 -4.34
CA VAL A 78 1.96 -7.33 -3.03
C VAL A 78 1.38 -8.40 -2.11
N VAL A 79 0.51 -9.29 -2.61
CA VAL A 79 -0.06 -10.40 -1.83
C VAL A 79 1.01 -11.40 -1.42
N ALA A 80 1.94 -11.74 -2.32
CA ALA A 80 3.04 -12.65 -1.99
C ALA A 80 3.94 -12.06 -0.90
N LEU A 81 4.37 -10.79 -1.05
CA LEU A 81 5.20 -10.10 -0.07
C LEU A 81 4.49 -9.93 1.27
N ASN A 82 3.20 -9.59 1.26
CA ASN A 82 2.42 -9.45 2.49
C ASN A 82 2.25 -10.80 3.20
N GLY A 83 1.90 -11.87 2.48
CA GLY A 83 1.78 -13.21 3.04
C GLY A 83 3.09 -13.73 3.64
N LEU A 84 4.21 -13.54 2.92
CA LEU A 84 5.55 -13.85 3.43
C LEU A 84 5.89 -13.03 4.68
N GLY A 85 5.58 -11.73 4.67
CA GLY A 85 5.80 -10.85 5.81
C GLY A 85 5.02 -11.29 7.05
N ILE A 86 3.76 -11.69 6.89
CA ILE A 86 2.96 -12.22 8.01
C ILE A 86 3.59 -13.52 8.54
N ALA A 87 3.99 -14.45 7.66
CA ALA A 87 4.66 -15.68 8.09
C ALA A 87 5.96 -15.39 8.87
N MET A 88 6.77 -14.44 8.41
CA MET A 88 7.99 -14.02 9.11
C MET A 88 7.68 -13.43 10.49
N ILE A 89 6.66 -12.58 10.60
CA ILE A 89 6.27 -11.99 11.88
C ILE A 89 5.77 -13.09 12.83
N GLN A 90 5.00 -14.08 12.35
CA GLN A 90 4.56 -15.21 13.15
C GLN A 90 5.71 -16.09 13.65
N SER A 91 6.76 -16.22 12.85
CA SER A 91 8.00 -16.88 13.26
C SER A 91 8.69 -16.11 14.39
N LEU A 92 8.74 -14.78 14.31
CA LEU A 92 9.33 -13.93 15.35
C LEU A 92 8.48 -13.87 16.63
N ASP A 93 7.15 -13.82 16.49
CA ASP A 93 6.20 -13.83 17.61
C ASP A 93 6.40 -15.03 18.53
N ALA A 94 6.77 -16.18 17.96
CA ALA A 94 7.11 -17.39 18.73
C ALA A 94 8.32 -17.18 19.65
N ALA A 95 9.30 -16.40 19.22
CA ALA A 95 10.50 -16.10 19.98
C ALA A 95 10.30 -14.96 20.99
N THR A 96 9.44 -13.99 20.67
CA THR A 96 9.23 -12.78 21.48
C THR A 96 7.99 -12.83 22.38
N GLY A 97 7.12 -13.82 22.22
CA GLY A 97 5.86 -13.93 22.96
C GLY A 97 4.84 -12.84 22.60
N THR A 98 4.94 -12.28 21.40
CA THR A 98 4.07 -11.20 20.91
C THR A 98 2.93 -11.72 20.02
N ASP A 99 1.94 -10.87 19.75
CA ASP A 99 0.83 -11.15 18.81
C ASP A 99 0.87 -10.16 17.62
N ALA A 100 2.08 -9.87 17.12
CA ALA A 100 2.28 -8.88 16.07
C ALA A 100 1.72 -9.37 14.73
N GLY A 101 1.72 -10.68 14.48
CA GLY A 101 1.20 -11.31 13.26
C GLY A 101 -0.31 -11.13 13.11
N ALA A 102 -1.09 -11.35 14.18
CA ALA A 102 -2.53 -11.11 14.13
C ALA A 102 -2.85 -9.62 13.94
N ASN A 103 -2.08 -8.73 14.55
CA ASN A 103 -2.21 -7.30 14.33
C ASN A 103 -1.85 -6.90 12.90
N GLN A 104 -0.82 -7.52 12.30
CA GLN A 104 -0.45 -7.30 10.90
C GLN A 104 -1.56 -7.75 9.94
N LEU A 105 -2.27 -8.85 10.24
CA LEU A 105 -3.41 -9.29 9.44
C LEU A 105 -4.57 -8.27 9.50
N LYS A 106 -4.88 -7.73 10.69
CA LYS A 106 -5.89 -6.65 10.85
C LYS A 106 -5.50 -5.41 10.04
N TRP A 107 -4.24 -4.98 10.13
CA TRP A 107 -3.75 -3.84 9.35
C TRP A 107 -3.79 -4.10 7.85
N THR A 108 -3.48 -5.32 7.40
CA THR A 108 -3.64 -5.73 6.00
C THR A 108 -5.09 -5.58 5.53
N ALA A 109 -6.07 -6.01 6.34
CA ALA A 109 -7.48 -5.84 6.02
C ALA A 109 -7.85 -4.36 5.88
N VAL A 110 -7.44 -3.51 6.84
CA VAL A 110 -7.69 -2.06 6.79
C VAL A 110 -7.03 -1.43 5.55
N SER A 111 -5.77 -1.77 5.25
CA SER A 111 -5.05 -1.26 4.08
C SER A 111 -5.72 -1.64 2.76
N VAL A 112 -6.17 -2.89 2.60
CA VAL A 112 -6.88 -3.34 1.39
C VAL A 112 -8.21 -2.61 1.23
N LEU A 113 -8.97 -2.43 2.32
CA LEU A 113 -10.23 -1.68 2.29
C LEU A 113 -10.01 -0.21 1.90
N ILE A 114 -9.00 0.45 2.47
CA ILE A 114 -8.64 1.83 2.12
C ILE A 114 -8.21 1.90 0.64
N ALA A 115 -7.36 0.99 0.18
CA ALA A 115 -6.94 0.94 -1.21
C ALA A 115 -8.14 0.75 -2.16
N ALA A 116 -9.08 -0.14 -1.80
CA ALA A 116 -10.29 -0.37 -2.58
C ALA A 116 -11.16 0.89 -2.63
N ALA A 117 -11.32 1.57 -1.50
CA ALA A 117 -12.05 2.84 -1.42
C ALA A 117 -11.39 3.92 -2.28
N VAL A 118 -10.06 4.07 -2.22
CA VAL A 118 -9.33 5.03 -3.06
C VAL A 118 -9.56 4.74 -4.54
N LEU A 119 -9.39 3.49 -5.00
CA LEU A 119 -9.66 3.12 -6.39
C LEU A 119 -11.14 3.30 -6.78
N TRP A 120 -12.05 3.13 -5.84
CA TRP A 120 -13.47 3.31 -6.09
C TRP A 120 -13.83 4.79 -6.24
N PHE A 121 -13.34 5.68 -5.37
CA PHE A 121 -13.73 7.09 -5.38
C PHE A 121 -12.84 7.97 -6.28
N LEU A 122 -11.55 7.68 -6.38
CA LEU A 122 -10.59 8.44 -7.18
C LEU A 122 -10.50 7.89 -8.61
N LYS A 123 -11.53 8.16 -9.42
CA LYS A 123 -11.60 7.70 -10.82
C LYS A 123 -10.55 8.34 -11.72
N ASP A 124 -10.27 9.63 -11.52
CA ASP A 124 -9.31 10.39 -12.31
C ASP A 124 -8.27 11.05 -11.40
N HIS A 125 -7.04 10.57 -11.47
CA HIS A 125 -5.91 11.12 -10.71
C HIS A 125 -5.60 12.58 -11.08
N ARG A 126 -6.03 13.07 -12.25
CA ARG A 126 -5.84 14.47 -12.67
C ARG A 126 -6.62 15.45 -11.80
N VAL A 127 -7.67 14.99 -11.12
CA VAL A 127 -8.41 15.80 -10.15
C VAL A 127 -7.50 16.26 -9.01
N LEU A 128 -6.49 15.46 -8.64
CA LEU A 128 -5.52 15.81 -7.61
C LEU A 128 -4.71 17.06 -7.94
N ARG A 129 -4.52 17.40 -9.22
CA ARG A 129 -3.82 18.63 -9.64
C ARG A 129 -4.51 19.90 -9.14
N ARG A 130 -5.84 19.88 -8.96
CA ARG A 130 -6.59 21.03 -8.41
C ARG A 130 -6.26 21.30 -6.94
N TYR A 131 -5.72 20.30 -6.24
CA TYR A 131 -5.40 20.34 -4.82
C TYR A 131 -3.89 20.49 -4.56
N THR A 132 -3.08 20.81 -5.58
CA THR A 132 -1.61 20.91 -5.49
C THR A 132 -1.13 21.67 -4.24
N PHE A 133 -1.59 22.91 -4.04
CA PHE A 133 -1.18 23.72 -2.89
C PHE A 133 -1.87 23.32 -1.58
N ILE A 134 -3.07 22.74 -1.64
CA ILE A 134 -3.73 22.17 -0.46
C ILE A 134 -2.92 20.98 0.05
N SER A 135 -2.43 20.11 -0.85
CA SER A 135 -1.56 19.00 -0.50
C SER A 135 -0.23 19.46 0.10
N LEU A 136 0.35 20.58 -0.38
CA LEU A 136 1.52 21.19 0.26
C LEU A 136 1.20 21.68 1.68
N ALA A 137 0.10 22.41 1.86
CA ALA A 137 -0.32 22.93 3.16
C ALA A 137 -0.57 21.78 4.15
N VAL A 138 -1.28 20.73 3.73
CA VAL A 138 -1.48 19.50 4.53
C VAL A 138 -0.15 18.87 4.90
N SER A 139 0.80 18.77 3.95
CA SER A 139 2.14 18.22 4.23
C SER A 139 2.88 19.03 5.29
N ALA A 140 2.86 20.37 5.18
CA ALA A 140 3.51 21.25 6.14
C ALA A 140 2.90 21.12 7.54
N VAL A 141 1.56 21.10 7.64
CA VAL A 141 0.84 20.89 8.90
C VAL A 141 1.21 19.55 9.52
N LEU A 142 1.17 18.47 8.73
CA LEU A 142 1.50 17.12 9.22
C LEU A 142 2.95 16.97 9.67
N LEU A 143 3.89 17.68 9.05
CA LEU A 143 5.30 17.69 9.47
C LEU A 143 5.52 18.42 10.79
N ILE A 144 4.74 19.48 11.05
CA ILE A 144 4.81 20.25 12.30
C ILE A 144 4.04 19.55 13.43
N LEU A 145 3.02 18.76 13.10
CA LEU A 145 2.09 18.17 14.07
C LEU A 145 2.77 17.39 15.22
N PRO A 146 3.81 16.55 14.99
CA PRO A 146 4.52 15.86 16.07
C PRO A 146 5.29 16.78 17.04
N LEU A 147 5.53 18.04 16.65
CA LEU A 147 6.20 19.04 17.50
C LEU A 147 5.22 19.75 18.43
N VAL A 148 3.90 19.60 18.23
CA VAL A 148 2.88 20.25 19.03
C VAL A 148 2.75 19.54 20.38
N PRO A 149 2.96 20.25 21.52
CA PRO A 149 2.78 19.67 22.84
C PRO A 149 1.37 19.10 23.02
N GLY A 150 1.27 17.90 23.58
CA GLY A 150 -0.01 17.21 23.81
C GLY A 150 -0.57 16.42 22.62
N VAL A 151 0.02 16.53 21.41
CA VAL A 151 -0.37 15.73 20.23
C VAL A 151 0.59 14.57 19.97
N SER A 152 1.87 14.77 20.28
CA SER A 152 2.89 13.72 20.15
C SER A 152 2.57 12.49 21.00
N ALA A 153 2.91 11.31 20.47
CA ALA A 153 2.86 10.05 21.19
C ALA A 153 4.00 9.88 22.21
N GLY A 154 4.88 10.88 22.35
CA GLY A 154 6.10 10.84 23.14
C GLY A 154 7.33 10.45 22.32
N ASP A 155 8.47 10.37 22.99
CA ASP A 155 9.72 9.96 22.37
C ASP A 155 9.77 8.44 22.19
N ILE A 156 9.78 8.00 20.93
CA ILE A 156 9.98 6.60 20.58
C ILE A 156 11.38 6.50 19.95
N ASN A 157 12.27 5.75 20.60
CA ASN A 157 13.68 5.63 20.20
C ASN A 157 14.41 6.99 20.08
N GLY A 158 14.08 7.95 20.96
CA GLY A 158 14.72 9.27 21.00
C GLY A 158 14.18 10.28 19.98
N ALA A 159 13.06 10.00 19.31
CA ALA A 159 12.44 10.93 18.37
C ALA A 159 10.92 11.06 18.56
N SER A 160 10.43 12.30 18.60
CA SER A 160 9.00 12.65 18.65
C SER A 160 8.43 12.80 17.23
N VAL A 161 8.22 11.68 16.54
CA VAL A 161 7.67 11.66 15.16
C VAL A 161 6.26 11.09 15.09
N TRP A 162 5.86 10.34 16.11
CA TRP A 162 4.57 9.63 16.15
C TRP A 162 3.51 10.49 16.80
N ILE A 163 2.27 10.34 16.33
CA ILE A 163 1.10 10.96 16.97
C ILE A 163 0.15 9.87 17.47
N ARG A 164 -0.50 10.15 18.61
CA ARG A 164 -1.45 9.22 19.24
C ARG A 164 -2.86 9.79 19.11
N LEU A 165 -3.73 9.07 18.42
CA LEU A 165 -5.17 9.33 18.34
C LEU A 165 -5.91 8.22 19.09
N GLY A 166 -6.07 8.39 20.41
CA GLY A 166 -6.66 7.38 21.29
C GLY A 166 -5.84 6.07 21.25
N PRO A 167 -6.43 4.91 20.87
CA PRO A 167 -5.70 3.64 20.78
C PRO A 167 -4.80 3.54 19.54
N LEU A 168 -5.00 4.42 18.54
CA LEU A 168 -4.25 4.38 17.29
C LEU A 168 -3.01 5.26 17.38
N GLN A 169 -1.92 4.75 16.82
CA GLN A 169 -0.68 5.51 16.62
C GLN A 169 -0.36 5.45 15.12
N PHE A 170 -0.05 6.61 14.53
CA PHE A 170 0.43 6.65 13.16
C PHE A 170 1.51 7.71 13.00
N GLN A 171 2.32 7.53 11.96
CA GLN A 171 3.36 8.46 11.62
C GLN A 171 2.83 9.43 10.55
N PRO A 172 2.70 10.74 10.84
CA PRO A 172 2.23 11.72 9.85
C PRO A 172 3.07 11.73 8.58
N GLY A 173 4.37 11.41 8.70
CA GLY A 173 5.30 11.26 7.58
C GLY A 173 4.82 10.31 6.47
N GLU A 174 4.03 9.29 6.80
CA GLU A 174 3.46 8.38 5.80
C GLU A 174 2.49 9.11 4.86
N ILE A 175 1.63 9.97 5.41
CA ILE A 175 0.68 10.77 4.64
C ILE A 175 1.43 11.88 3.89
N VAL A 176 2.44 12.49 4.52
CA VAL A 176 3.29 13.53 3.92
C VAL A 176 3.92 13.05 2.62
N LYS A 177 4.41 11.80 2.55
CA LYS A 177 4.98 11.23 1.31
C LYS A 177 3.98 11.28 0.15
N ILE A 178 2.71 10.97 0.42
CA ILE A 178 1.64 10.96 -0.59
C ILE A 178 1.28 12.40 -0.98
N THR A 179 1.04 13.29 -0.01
CA THR A 179 0.61 14.67 -0.27
C THR A 179 1.71 15.51 -0.92
N LEU A 180 2.97 15.32 -0.55
CA LEU A 180 4.09 15.93 -1.27
C LEU A 180 4.23 15.37 -2.69
N GLY A 181 4.01 14.07 -2.90
CA GLY A 181 3.97 13.49 -4.23
C GLY A 181 2.93 14.17 -5.13
N ILE A 182 1.73 14.43 -4.60
CA ILE A 182 0.67 15.17 -5.29
C ILE A 182 1.11 16.61 -5.59
N PHE A 183 1.69 17.30 -4.61
CA PHE A 183 2.19 18.67 -4.78
C PHE A 183 3.24 18.74 -5.89
N PHE A 184 4.29 17.91 -5.83
CA PHE A 184 5.36 17.94 -6.82
C PHE A 184 4.86 17.56 -8.21
N ALA A 185 4.02 16.52 -8.33
CA ALA A 185 3.43 16.14 -9.61
C ALA A 185 2.59 17.29 -10.21
N GLY A 186 1.76 17.95 -9.40
CA GLY A 186 0.92 19.05 -9.85
C GLY A 186 1.71 20.31 -10.20
N TYR A 187 2.68 20.68 -9.37
CA TYR A 187 3.51 21.86 -9.53
C TYR A 187 4.41 21.74 -10.77
N LEU A 188 5.13 20.63 -10.92
CA LEU A 188 6.04 20.38 -12.04
C LEU A 188 5.28 20.21 -13.35
N SER A 189 4.11 19.56 -13.34
CA SER A 189 3.26 19.45 -14.54
C SER A 189 2.76 20.81 -15.03
N THR A 190 2.51 21.76 -14.11
CA THR A 190 1.96 23.08 -14.46
C THR A 190 3.06 24.05 -14.92
N HIS A 191 4.25 23.97 -14.31
CA HIS A 191 5.38 24.85 -14.63
C HIS A 191 6.38 24.21 -15.60
N ARG A 192 5.99 23.13 -16.27
CA ARG A 192 6.86 22.35 -17.17
C ARG A 192 7.58 23.25 -18.18
N ASP A 193 6.84 24.15 -18.84
CA ASP A 193 7.40 24.97 -19.91
C ASP A 193 8.38 26.02 -19.37
N LEU A 194 8.10 26.60 -18.20
CA LEU A 194 9.03 27.51 -17.50
C LEU A 194 10.32 26.81 -17.10
N ILE A 195 10.23 25.56 -16.62
CA ILE A 195 11.41 24.75 -16.25
C ILE A 195 12.24 24.41 -17.51
N LEU A 196 11.59 24.13 -18.63
CA LEU A 196 12.26 23.84 -19.90
C LEU A 196 12.89 25.09 -20.53
N LEU A 197 12.30 26.27 -20.34
CA LEU A 197 12.82 27.57 -20.81
C LEU A 197 13.99 28.07 -19.95
N ALA A 198 14.03 27.72 -18.66
CA ALA A 198 15.10 28.13 -17.74
C ALA A 198 16.40 27.31 -17.89
N GLY A 199 16.37 26.18 -18.61
CA GLY A 199 17.55 25.37 -18.89
C GLY A 199 18.46 26.00 -19.94
N ARG A 200 19.79 25.98 -19.74
CA ARG A 200 20.76 26.31 -20.79
C ARG A 200 20.54 25.37 -21.99
N LYS A 201 20.13 25.91 -23.14
CA LYS A 201 20.22 25.22 -24.43
C LYS A 201 21.69 24.95 -24.72
N VAL A 202 22.12 23.70 -24.57
CA VAL A 202 23.44 23.25 -25.05
C VAL A 202 23.20 22.49 -26.36
N GLY A 203 23.49 23.15 -27.48
CA GLY A 203 23.36 22.63 -28.85
C GLY A 203 22.36 23.41 -29.73
N PRO A 204 22.52 23.38 -31.07
CA PRO A 204 21.58 23.99 -32.02
C PRO A 204 20.19 23.36 -31.96
#